data_AF-A0A352S090-F1
#
_entry.id   AF-A0A352S090-F1
#
_cell.length_a   1.000
_cell.length_b   1.000
_cell.length_c   1.000
_cell.angle_alpha   90.00
_cell.angle_beta   90.00
_cell.angle_gamma   90.00
#
_symmetry.space_group_name_H-M   'P 1'
#
loop_
_entity.id
_entity.type
_entity.pdbx_description
1 polymer ?
#
loop_
_entity_poly.entity_id
_entity_poly.type
_entity_poly.pdbx_seq_one_letter_code
_entity_poly.pdbx_strand_id
1 'polypeptide(L)'
;MPTIETKLNARSESFKANAETMQALVADLRQKITKLAEGGGEAARDKHLSRGKLLPRDRVQQLLDPGTPFLELSQLAAYGMYDDAAPGAGIITGIGRVAGQECVIVCNDATV
;
A
#
# COMPACT_ATOMS: atom_id res chain seq x y z
N MET A 1 -34.76 4.08 7.70
CA MET A 1 -33.91 4.68 6.65
C MET A 1 -34.53 4.38 5.29
N PRO A 2 -34.51 5.29 4.32
CA PRO A 2 -34.93 4.97 2.96
C PRO A 2 -33.97 3.96 2.34
N THR A 3 -34.51 2.93 1.70
CA THR A 3 -33.75 1.91 0.99
C THR A 3 -33.39 2.43 -0.39
N ILE A 4 -32.13 2.25 -0.80
CA ILE A 4 -31.71 2.52 -2.18
C ILE A 4 -31.91 1.23 -2.99
N GLU A 5 -32.86 1.24 -3.90
CA GLU A 5 -33.06 0.13 -4.83
C GLU A 5 -32.11 0.25 -6.02
N THR A 6 -31.22 -0.73 -6.17
CA THR A 6 -30.31 -0.78 -7.31
C THR A 6 -31.07 -1.08 -8.60
N LYS A 7 -30.75 -0.34 -9.67
CA LYS A 7 -31.20 -0.63 -11.03
C LYS A 7 -30.15 -1.39 -11.85
N LEU A 8 -28.99 -1.70 -11.25
CA LEU A 8 -27.92 -2.44 -11.92
C LEU A 8 -28.26 -3.93 -11.98
N ASN A 9 -28.11 -4.50 -13.17
CA ASN A 9 -28.14 -5.95 -13.35
C ASN A 9 -26.70 -6.47 -13.44
N ALA A 10 -26.22 -7.14 -12.39
CA ALA A 10 -24.86 -7.69 -12.32
C ALA A 10 -24.56 -8.77 -13.38
N ARG A 11 -25.59 -9.28 -14.09
CA ARG A 11 -25.45 -10.29 -15.14
C ARG A 11 -25.43 -9.69 -16.54
N SER A 12 -25.72 -8.39 -16.71
CA SER A 12 -25.72 -7.76 -18.04
C SER A 12 -24.32 -7.74 -18.64
N GLU A 13 -24.25 -7.73 -19.96
CA GLU A 13 -22.96 -7.65 -20.67
C GLU A 13 -22.25 -6.33 -20.39
N SER A 14 -22.98 -5.22 -20.31
CA SER A 14 -22.44 -3.91 -19.95
C SER A 14 -21.81 -3.90 -18.54
N PHE A 15 -22.44 -4.56 -17.56
CA PHE A 15 -21.87 -4.67 -16.22
C PHE A 15 -20.58 -5.49 -16.22
N LYS A 16 -20.59 -6.63 -16.94
CA LYS A 16 -19.41 -7.49 -17.05
C LYS A 16 -18.23 -6.78 -17.71
N ALA A 17 -18.47 -6.07 -18.83
CA ALA A 17 -17.44 -5.31 -19.52
C ALA A 17 -16.84 -4.18 -18.65
N ASN A 18 -17.69 -3.47 -17.91
CA ASN A 18 -17.25 -2.44 -16.96
C ASN A 18 -16.43 -3.06 -15.80
N ALA A 19 -16.90 -4.18 -15.27
CA ALA A 19 -16.21 -4.90 -14.19
C ALA A 19 -14.84 -5.41 -14.64
N GLU A 20 -14.75 -6.00 -15.83
CA GLU A 20 -13.49 -6.49 -16.42
C GLU A 20 -12.49 -5.36 -16.61
N THR A 21 -12.92 -4.24 -17.21
CA THR A 21 -12.07 -3.06 -17.39
C THR A 21 -11.55 -2.52 -16.05
N MET A 22 -12.43 -2.38 -15.06
CA MET A 22 -12.04 -1.91 -13.73
C MET A 22 -11.10 -2.90 -13.02
N GLN A 23 -11.35 -4.20 -13.14
CA GLN A 23 -10.50 -5.24 -12.55
C GLN A 23 -9.09 -5.21 -13.14
N ALA A 24 -8.94 -4.96 -14.44
CA ALA A 24 -7.64 -4.80 -15.08
C ALA A 24 -6.86 -3.61 -14.48
N LEU A 25 -7.52 -2.45 -14.30
CA LEU A 25 -6.90 -1.27 -13.69
C LEU A 25 -6.51 -1.51 -12.22
N VAL A 26 -7.38 -2.19 -11.44
CA VAL A 26 -7.09 -2.54 -10.05
C VAL A 26 -5.93 -3.54 -9.95
N ALA A 27 -5.83 -4.49 -10.88
CA ALA A 27 -4.74 -5.46 -10.92
C ALA A 27 -3.40 -4.76 -11.21
N ASP A 28 -3.37 -3.87 -12.21
CA ASP A 28 -2.20 -3.05 -12.53
C ASP A 28 -1.77 -2.16 -11.35
N LEU A 29 -2.73 -1.49 -10.69
CA LEU A 29 -2.46 -0.71 -9.48
C LEU A 29 -1.84 -1.56 -8.37
N ARG A 30 -2.41 -2.74 -8.10
CA ARG A 30 -1.89 -3.66 -7.06
C ARG A 30 -0.48 -4.14 -7.40
N GLN A 31 -0.21 -4.47 -8.65
CA GLN A 31 1.11 -4.89 -9.09
C GLN A 31 2.16 -3.78 -8.86
N LYS A 32 1.82 -2.53 -9.20
CA LYS A 32 2.71 -1.38 -8.96
C LYS A 32 2.96 -1.14 -7.47
N ILE A 33 1.91 -1.20 -6.64
CA ILE A 33 2.04 -1.07 -5.19
C ILE A 33 2.92 -2.19 -4.61
N THR A 34 2.71 -3.44 -5.02
CA THR A 34 3.53 -4.57 -4.56
C THR A 34 5.00 -4.38 -4.93
N LYS A 35 5.31 -3.92 -6.14
CA LYS A 35 6.68 -3.63 -6.57
C LYS A 35 7.30 -2.50 -5.73
N LEU A 36 6.59 -1.39 -5.55
CA LEU A 36 7.09 -0.26 -4.74
C LEU A 36 7.26 -0.63 -3.25
N ALA A 37 6.46 -1.57 -2.74
CA ALA A 37 6.59 -2.06 -1.38
C ALA A 37 7.90 -2.82 -1.12
N GLU A 38 8.65 -3.20 -2.16
CA GLU A 38 9.99 -3.79 -2.07
C GLU A 38 11.07 -2.77 -1.66
N GLY A 39 10.75 -1.46 -1.58
CA GLY A 39 11.71 -0.42 -1.19
C GLY A 39 12.88 -0.35 -2.16
N GLY A 40 14.10 -0.20 -1.67
CA GLY A 40 15.31 -0.13 -2.51
C GLY A 40 15.75 -1.45 -3.16
N GLY A 41 14.89 -2.47 -3.18
CA GLY A 41 15.15 -3.77 -3.78
C GLY A 41 15.85 -4.77 -2.85
N GLU A 42 15.98 -6.00 -3.33
CA GLU A 42 16.45 -7.15 -2.56
C GLU A 42 17.83 -6.93 -1.91
N ALA A 43 18.82 -6.46 -2.67
CA ALA A 43 20.17 -6.22 -2.16
C ALA A 43 20.22 -5.18 -1.03
N ALA A 44 19.42 -4.11 -1.12
CA ALA A 44 19.35 -3.09 -0.09
C ALA A 44 18.62 -3.61 1.17
N ARG A 45 17.56 -4.39 0.98
CA ARG A 45 16.84 -5.06 2.07
C ARG A 45 17.73 -6.06 2.80
N ASP A 46 18.48 -6.89 2.09
CA ASP A 46 19.39 -7.87 2.69
C ASP A 46 20.47 -7.19 3.51
N LYS A 47 21.08 -6.13 2.97
CA LYS A 47 22.07 -5.32 3.71
C LYS A 47 21.48 -4.65 4.94
N HIS A 48 20.20 -4.26 4.90
CA HIS A 48 19.52 -3.67 6.04
C HIS A 48 19.20 -4.72 7.11
N LEU A 49 18.74 -5.90 6.71
CA LEU A 49 18.48 -7.05 7.58
C LEU A 49 19.77 -7.60 8.21
N SER A 50 20.88 -7.65 7.46
CA SER A 50 22.18 -8.12 7.97
C SER A 50 22.74 -7.25 9.10
N ARG A 51 22.19 -6.04 9.28
CA ARG A 51 22.50 -5.14 10.41
C ARG A 51 21.62 -5.40 11.64
N GLY A 52 20.80 -6.45 11.63
CA GLY A 52 19.87 -6.80 12.71
C GLY A 52 18.67 -5.85 12.82
N LYS A 53 18.36 -5.09 11.77
CA LYS A 53 17.25 -4.13 11.76
C LYS A 53 16.03 -4.74 11.08
N LEU A 54 14.85 -4.55 11.66
CA LEU A 54 13.58 -4.83 10.98
C LEU A 54 13.42 -3.96 9.74
N LEU A 55 12.76 -4.49 8.70
CA LEU A 55 12.36 -3.67 7.56
C LEU A 55 11.33 -2.62 8.00
N PRO A 56 11.28 -1.45 7.36
CA PRO A 56 10.35 -0.38 7.69
C PRO A 56 8.88 -0.83 7.74
N ARG A 57 8.41 -1.61 6.76
CA ARG A 57 7.04 -2.16 6.75
C ARG A 57 6.78 -3.12 7.92
N ASP A 58 7.76 -3.95 8.27
CA ASP A 58 7.66 -4.85 9.42
C ASP A 58 7.58 -4.06 10.74
N ARG A 59 8.29 -2.93 10.86
CA ARG A 59 8.20 -2.05 12.03
C ARG A 59 6.82 -1.45 12.18
N VAL A 60 6.25 -0.95 11.08
CA VAL A 60 4.87 -0.41 11.08
C VAL A 60 3.90 -1.52 11.50
N GLN A 61 4.03 -2.72 10.94
CA GLN A 61 3.15 -3.84 11.29
C GLN A 61 3.28 -4.27 12.77
N GLN A 62 4.48 -4.27 13.33
CA GLN A 62 4.69 -4.61 14.75
C GLN A 62 4.28 -3.49 15.72
N LEU A 63 4.24 -2.23 15.27
CA LEU A 63 3.78 -1.10 16.07
C LEU A 63 2.26 -1.07 16.20
N LEU A 64 1.54 -1.52 15.17
CA LEU A 64 0.09 -1.48 15.12
C LEU A 64 -0.54 -2.46 16.11
N ASP A 65 -1.68 -2.05 16.68
CA ASP A 65 -2.50 -2.93 17.49
C ASP A 65 -2.97 -4.16 16.66
N PRO A 66 -2.86 -5.39 17.19
CA PRO A 66 -3.23 -6.59 16.45
C PRO A 66 -4.65 -6.56 15.89
N GLY A 67 -4.80 -6.87 14.60
CA GLY A 67 -6.09 -6.90 13.91
C GLY A 67 -6.67 -5.54 13.55
N THR A 68 -5.98 -4.44 13.82
CA THR A 68 -6.43 -3.10 13.43
C THR A 68 -6.01 -2.74 12.01
N PRO A 69 -6.82 -1.96 11.28
CA PRO A 69 -6.48 -1.56 9.93
C PRO A 69 -5.35 -0.53 9.91
N PHE A 70 -4.64 -0.49 8.79
CA PHE A 70 -3.69 0.56 8.46
C PHE A 70 -4.09 1.19 7.12
N LEU A 71 -4.33 2.50 7.12
CA LEU A 71 -4.61 3.29 5.93
C LEU A 71 -3.32 3.96 5.47
N GLU A 72 -2.63 3.33 4.51
CA GLU A 72 -1.39 3.88 3.93
C GLU A 72 -1.69 5.08 3.02
N LEU A 73 -0.86 6.11 3.10
CA LEU A 73 -0.95 7.32 2.30
C LEU A 73 0.09 7.27 1.17
N SER A 74 -0.33 7.70 -0.03
CA SER A 74 0.57 8.00 -1.14
C SER A 74 1.54 6.87 -1.53
N GLN A 75 1.06 5.62 -1.58
CA GLN A 75 1.87 4.44 -1.93
C GLN A 75 2.62 4.55 -3.27
N LEU A 76 2.11 5.36 -4.20
CA LEU A 76 2.71 5.63 -5.51
C LEU A 76 3.59 6.91 -5.52
N ALA A 77 3.96 7.46 -4.36
CA ALA A 77 4.81 8.65 -4.31
C ALA A 77 6.13 8.40 -5.05
N ALA A 78 6.53 9.39 -5.87
CA ALA A 78 7.68 9.34 -6.77
C ALA A 78 7.70 8.20 -7.82
N TYR A 79 6.58 7.51 -8.05
CA TYR A 79 6.47 6.52 -9.13
C TYR A 79 6.67 7.16 -10.51
N GLY A 80 7.57 6.60 -11.33
CA GLY A 80 7.92 7.11 -12.66
C GLY A 80 8.74 8.40 -12.63
N MET A 81 9.26 8.79 -11.47
CA MET A 81 10.12 9.96 -11.27
C MET A 81 11.52 9.50 -10.87
N TYR A 82 12.55 10.31 -11.17
CA TYR A 82 13.94 10.06 -10.74
C TYR A 82 14.46 8.66 -11.14
N ASP A 83 14.11 8.19 -12.34
CA ASP A 83 14.46 6.85 -12.84
C ASP A 83 14.04 5.71 -11.90
N ASP A 84 12.90 5.87 -11.20
CA ASP A 84 12.36 4.95 -10.20
C ASP A 84 13.31 4.67 -9.01
N ALA A 85 14.29 5.54 -8.78
CA ALA A 85 15.28 5.38 -7.71
C ALA A 85 14.75 5.65 -6.29
N ALA A 86 13.53 6.17 -6.15
CA ALA A 86 12.96 6.58 -4.85
C ALA A 86 11.53 6.05 -4.64
N PRO A 87 11.32 4.71 -4.60
CA PRO A 87 9.98 4.14 -4.45
C PRO A 87 9.30 4.60 -3.16
N GLY A 88 8.03 5.02 -3.26
CA GLY A 88 7.27 5.57 -2.14
C GLY A 88 7.86 6.87 -1.57
N ALA A 89 8.73 7.56 -2.32
CA ALA A 89 9.54 8.68 -1.86
C ALA A 89 10.37 8.37 -0.59
N GLY A 90 10.75 7.10 -0.40
CA GLY A 90 11.56 6.66 0.75
C GLY A 90 10.85 6.76 2.10
N ILE A 91 9.51 6.84 2.11
CA ILE A 91 8.71 6.91 3.34
C ILE A 91 7.47 6.03 3.25
N ILE A 92 7.13 5.37 4.35
CA ILE A 92 5.84 4.72 4.56
C ILE A 92 5.09 5.57 5.56
N THR A 93 3.96 6.12 5.12
CA THR A 93 3.11 6.96 5.95
C THR A 93 1.70 6.42 5.97
N GLY A 94 1.02 6.49 7.11
CA GLY A 94 -0.37 6.05 7.20
C GLY A 94 -1.02 6.34 8.53
N ILE A 95 -2.31 6.03 8.61
CA ILE A 95 -3.10 6.12 9.83
C ILE A 95 -3.37 4.69 10.32
N GLY A 96 -3.07 4.44 11.58
CA GLY A 96 -3.35 3.16 12.21
C GLY A 96 -3.52 3.30 13.72
N ARG A 97 -3.87 2.20 14.39
CA ARG A 97 -4.11 2.22 15.83
C ARG A 97 -2.87 1.75 16.60
N VAL A 98 -2.50 2.50 17.64
CA VAL A 98 -1.41 2.17 18.57
C VAL A 98 -1.90 2.40 19.98
N ALA A 99 -1.90 1.35 20.80
CA ALA A 99 -2.40 1.37 22.18
C ALA A 99 -3.82 1.98 22.30
N GLY A 100 -4.71 1.61 21.37
CA GLY A 100 -6.10 2.09 21.35
C GLY A 100 -6.31 3.43 20.64
N GLN A 101 -5.24 4.16 20.29
CA GLN A 101 -5.31 5.51 19.73
C GLN A 101 -5.03 5.52 18.23
N GLU A 102 -5.81 6.27 17.46
CA GLU A 102 -5.50 6.54 16.04
C GLU A 102 -4.32 7.51 15.94
N CYS A 103 -3.28 7.06 15.24
CA CYS A 103 -2.00 7.76 15.11
C CYS A 103 -1.62 7.90 13.64
N VAL A 104 -1.03 9.04 13.28
CA VAL A 104 -0.27 9.18 12.04
C VAL A 104 1.10 8.57 12.26
N ILE A 105 1.45 7.56 11.47
CA ILE A 105 2.72 6.86 11.51
C ILE A 105 3.52 7.32 10.30
N VAL A 106 4.76 7.78 10.52
CA VAL A 106 5.73 8.12 9.47
C VAL A 106 6.98 7.30 9.71
N CYS A 107 7.33 6.42 8.76
CA CYS A 107 8.48 5.54 8.85
C CYS A 107 9.35 5.70 7.61
N ASN A 108 10.56 6.23 7.75
CA ASN A 108 11.52 6.30 6.64
C ASN A 108 12.01 4.91 6.24
N ASP A 109 12.07 4.68 4.93
CA ASP A 109 12.66 3.49 4.36
C ASP A 109 14.16 3.69 4.13
N ALA A 110 14.96 3.05 4.97
CA ALA A 110 16.42 3.13 4.90
C ALA A 110 17.04 2.21 3.83
N THR A 111 16.22 1.46 3.09
CA THR A 111 16.65 0.66 1.94
C THR A 111 16.65 1.48 0.66
N VAL A 112 15.82 2.52 0.60
CA VAL A 112 15.72 3.50 -0.50
C VAL A 112 16.85 4.51 -0.43
#